data_AF-A0AAU3UZ44-F1
#
_entry.id   AF-A0AAU3UZ44-F1
#
_cell.length_a   1.000
_cell.length_b   1.000
_cell.length_c   1.000
_cell.angle_alpha   90.00
_cell.angle_beta   90.00
_cell.angle_gamma   90.00
#
_symmetry.space_group_name_H-M   'P 1'
#
loop_
_entity.id
_entity.type
_entity.pdbx_description
1 polymer ?
#
loop_
_entity_poly.entity_id
_entity_poly.type
_entity_poly.pdbx_seq_one_letter_code
_entity_poly.pdbx_strand_id
1 'polypeptide(L)'
;MGSFTEHALRHRGLLPASVARDTPARAAVWRALGTLPATAFTTPPLLHDQPVTERGVCRRCSHGATATARLPGWGWVCVRHRIWLGHNQIPVATAAAILAAERRFRASLPWRGVLHDSPVMLLAGDCVAAGLLGARQLAERAAATGISDAVALGYPEQVRLARALTHGAFLATATAPDRTDHDRTRIAATLVATIAVPGGDAEPWRARARITALLHRLADIRRSAAHLGAPATDPDTNLLRLIPDPRQ
;
A
#
# COMPACT_ATOMS: atom_id res chain seq x y z
N MET A 1 23.93 2.85 -24.83
CA MET A 1 23.23 4.00 -25.43
C MET A 1 22.63 4.84 -24.31
N GLY A 2 23.17 6.04 -24.08
CA GLY A 2 22.64 6.98 -23.09
C GLY A 2 21.36 7.63 -23.60
N SER A 3 20.36 7.78 -22.73
CA SER A 3 19.11 8.48 -23.04
C SER A 3 19.40 9.88 -23.60
N PHE A 4 18.67 10.32 -24.63
CA PHE A 4 18.76 11.66 -25.22
C PHE A 4 18.71 12.77 -24.15
N THR A 5 17.91 12.56 -23.11
CA THR A 5 17.80 13.44 -21.94
C THR A 5 19.13 13.60 -21.19
N GLU A 6 19.89 12.53 -21.05
CA GLU A 6 21.18 12.54 -20.35
C GLU A 6 22.24 13.31 -21.14
N HIS A 7 22.25 13.17 -22.46
CA HIS A 7 23.15 13.91 -23.33
C HIS A 7 22.85 15.42 -23.29
N ALA A 8 21.57 15.80 -23.37
CA ALA A 8 21.15 17.19 -23.26
C ALA A 8 21.48 17.83 -21.90
N LEU A 9 21.35 17.09 -20.80
CA LEU A 9 21.68 17.56 -19.45
C LEU A 9 23.20 17.71 -19.24
N ARG A 10 24.02 16.85 -19.85
CA ARG A 10 25.49 17.00 -19.87
C ARG A 10 25.93 18.21 -20.69
N HIS A 11 25.32 18.42 -21.88
CA HIS A 11 25.62 19.58 -22.71
C HIS A 11 25.30 20.92 -22.02
N ARG A 12 24.34 20.92 -21.09
CA ARG A 12 23.97 22.10 -20.29
C ARG A 12 24.79 22.26 -19.00
N GLY A 13 25.79 21.40 -18.76
CA GLY A 13 26.62 21.43 -17.55
C GLY A 13 25.90 21.04 -16.26
N LEU A 14 24.68 20.49 -16.36
CA LEU A 14 23.85 20.15 -15.20
C LEU A 14 24.18 18.77 -14.63
N LEU A 15 24.68 17.84 -15.45
CA LEU A 15 25.17 16.54 -15.00
C LEU A 15 26.72 16.51 -14.98
N PRO A 16 27.35 15.89 -13.97
CA PRO A 16 28.79 15.69 -13.96
C PRO A 16 29.23 14.84 -15.17
N ALA A 17 30.43 15.10 -15.69
CA ALA A 17 31.02 14.36 -16.80
C ALA A 17 31.27 12.86 -16.50
N SER A 18 31.12 12.45 -15.23
CA SER A 18 31.27 11.06 -14.78
C SER A 18 30.44 10.07 -15.60
N VAL A 19 31.11 8.99 -16.03
CA VAL A 19 30.56 7.88 -16.82
C VAL A 19 29.79 6.88 -15.95
N ALA A 20 30.07 6.82 -14.64
CA ALA A 20 29.43 5.89 -13.71
C ALA A 20 28.02 6.37 -13.33
N ARG A 21 27.04 5.45 -13.40
CA ARG A 21 25.62 5.73 -13.11
C ARG A 21 25.36 6.01 -11.63
N ASP A 22 26.21 5.51 -10.73
CA ASP A 22 25.95 5.48 -9.28
C ASP A 22 26.82 6.45 -8.46
N THR A 23 27.30 7.54 -9.07
CA THR A 23 28.11 8.51 -8.32
C THR A 23 27.26 9.41 -7.42
N PRO A 24 27.74 9.75 -6.20
CA PRO A 24 27.02 10.63 -5.28
C PRO A 24 26.66 12.01 -5.89
N ALA A 25 27.55 12.55 -6.73
CA ALA A 25 27.35 13.81 -7.45
C ALA A 25 26.21 13.74 -8.47
N ARG A 26 26.10 12.62 -9.20
CA ARG A 26 25.02 12.38 -10.16
C ARG A 26 23.67 12.23 -9.46
N ALA A 27 23.64 11.50 -8.34
CA ALA A 27 22.43 11.39 -7.51
C ALA A 27 21.97 12.76 -6.97
N ALA A 28 22.90 13.65 -6.58
CA ALA A 28 22.56 14.99 -6.10
C ALA A 28 21.87 15.86 -7.16
N VAL A 29 22.32 15.78 -8.42
CA VAL A 29 21.69 16.48 -9.55
C VAL A 29 20.28 15.94 -9.81
N TRP A 30 20.11 14.62 -9.83
CA TRP A 30 18.78 14.01 -10.00
C TRP A 30 17.82 14.36 -8.84
N ARG A 31 18.33 14.48 -7.61
CA ARG A 31 17.55 14.97 -6.45
C ARG A 31 17.08 16.41 -6.65
N ALA A 32 17.97 17.29 -7.13
CA ALA A 32 17.65 18.70 -7.38
C ALA A 32 16.59 18.87 -8.50
N LEU A 33 16.64 18.02 -9.53
CA LEU A 33 15.70 18.06 -10.66
C LEU A 33 14.34 17.41 -10.36
N GLY A 34 14.29 16.44 -9.45
CA GLY A 34 13.12 15.58 -9.27
C GLY A 34 12.25 15.81 -8.03
N THR A 35 12.68 16.63 -7.05
CA THR A 35 12.04 16.70 -5.71
C THR A 35 11.80 15.31 -5.09
N LEU A 36 12.65 14.33 -5.42
CA LEU A 36 12.56 12.98 -4.89
C LEU A 36 13.12 12.95 -3.46
N PRO A 37 12.52 12.19 -2.53
CA PRO A 37 13.08 12.04 -1.18
C PRO A 37 14.50 11.43 -1.25
N ALA A 38 15.36 11.82 -0.31
CA ALA A 38 16.78 11.45 -0.29
C ALA A 38 17.02 9.92 -0.36
N THR A 39 16.06 9.13 0.10
CA THR A 39 16.12 7.67 0.15
C THR A 39 15.70 6.96 -1.15
N ALA A 40 15.21 7.68 -2.16
CA ALA A 40 14.65 7.06 -3.38
C ALA A 40 15.64 6.16 -4.15
N PHE A 41 16.95 6.41 -4.02
CA PHE A 41 18.03 5.65 -4.67
C PHE A 41 18.86 4.81 -3.71
N THR A 42 18.59 4.90 -2.40
CA THR A 42 19.25 4.10 -1.35
C THR A 42 18.25 3.17 -0.65
N THR A 43 17.03 3.07 -1.19
CA THR A 43 16.00 2.19 -0.64
C THR A 43 16.47 0.74 -0.83
N PRO A 44 16.59 -0.03 0.26
CA PRO A 44 16.99 -1.42 0.16
C PRO A 44 16.01 -2.21 -0.71
N PRO A 45 16.48 -3.24 -1.43
CA PRO A 45 15.60 -4.08 -2.26
C PRO A 45 14.56 -4.83 -1.42
N LEU A 46 14.79 -4.96 -0.11
CA LEU A 46 13.89 -5.55 0.87
C LEU A 46 13.60 -4.54 1.98
N LEU A 47 12.35 -4.46 2.43
CA LEU A 47 11.94 -3.74 3.63
C LEU A 47 11.10 -4.68 4.50
N HIS A 48 11.60 -5.03 5.70
CA HIS A 48 10.99 -6.06 6.56
C HIS A 48 10.67 -7.34 5.78
N ASP A 49 11.67 -7.88 5.08
CA ASP A 49 11.58 -9.10 4.26
C ASP A 49 10.57 -9.04 3.11
N GLN A 50 9.99 -7.86 2.82
CA GLN A 50 9.12 -7.64 1.66
C GLN A 50 9.91 -7.00 0.51
N PRO A 51 9.78 -7.50 -0.73
CA PRO A 51 10.43 -6.90 -1.88
C PRO A 51 9.88 -5.50 -2.14
N VAL A 52 10.79 -4.52 -2.27
CA VAL A 52 10.43 -3.19 -2.72
C VAL A 52 10.42 -3.19 -4.24
N THR A 53 9.23 -3.23 -4.82
CA THR A 53 9.06 -3.22 -6.27
C THR A 53 9.24 -1.82 -6.86
N GLU A 54 9.70 -1.80 -8.10
CA GLU A 54 9.72 -0.59 -8.92
C GLU A 54 8.36 -0.37 -9.56
N ARG A 55 7.93 0.90 -9.63
CA ARG A 55 6.69 1.29 -10.30
C ARG A 55 6.83 2.60 -11.04
N GLY A 56 5.90 2.86 -11.95
CA GLY A 56 5.82 4.12 -12.68
C GLY A 56 5.68 5.33 -11.75
N VAL A 57 6.49 6.37 -12.00
CA VAL A 57 6.34 7.67 -11.31
C VAL A 57 5.40 8.58 -12.08
N CYS A 58 4.85 9.59 -11.40
CA CYS A 58 4.00 10.58 -12.03
C CYS A 58 4.71 11.27 -13.20
N ARG A 59 4.11 11.24 -14.41
CA ARG A 59 4.64 11.90 -15.61
C ARG A 59 4.85 13.39 -15.42
N ARG A 60 4.04 14.05 -14.59
CA ARG A 60 4.25 15.47 -14.26
C ARG A 60 5.49 15.68 -13.39
N CYS A 61 5.80 14.76 -12.47
CA CYS A 61 7.06 14.82 -11.70
C CYS A 61 8.28 14.56 -12.59
N SER A 62 8.14 13.68 -13.58
CA SER A 62 9.23 13.31 -14.50
C SER A 62 9.24 14.13 -15.79
N HIS A 63 8.56 15.28 -15.84
CA HIS A 63 8.53 16.18 -17.01
C HIS A 63 8.16 15.47 -18.33
N GLY A 64 7.16 14.59 -18.27
CA GLY A 64 6.63 13.82 -19.39
C GLY A 64 7.35 12.48 -19.63
N ALA A 65 8.49 12.24 -19.00
CA ALA A 65 9.25 11.00 -19.21
C ALA A 65 8.59 9.79 -18.53
N THR A 66 8.61 8.64 -19.20
CA THR A 66 8.32 7.35 -18.56
C THR A 66 9.50 6.99 -17.67
N ALA A 67 9.27 6.95 -16.37
CA ALA A 67 10.29 6.62 -15.37
C ALA A 67 9.70 5.71 -14.30
N THR A 68 10.56 4.86 -13.73
CA THR A 68 10.22 3.99 -12.61
C THR A 68 11.06 4.36 -11.38
N ALA A 69 10.52 4.11 -10.19
CA ALA A 69 11.25 4.30 -8.94
C ALA A 69 10.74 3.35 -7.85
N ARG A 70 11.60 3.12 -6.85
CA ARG A 70 11.24 2.45 -5.59
C ARG A 70 10.73 3.48 -4.60
N LEU A 71 9.45 3.42 -4.28
CA LEU A 71 8.78 4.42 -3.44
C LEU A 71 8.02 3.72 -2.29
N PRO A 72 8.73 3.10 -1.34
CA PRO A 72 8.12 2.29 -0.28
C PRO A 72 7.23 3.12 0.65
N GLY A 73 7.53 4.42 0.81
CA GLY A 73 6.75 5.33 1.64
C GLY A 73 5.48 5.89 1.00
N TRP A 74 5.20 5.53 -0.25
CA TRP A 74 4.17 6.16 -1.07
C TRP A 74 3.20 5.11 -1.56
N GLY A 75 1.92 5.46 -1.62
CA GLY A 75 0.88 4.61 -2.17
C GLY A 75 0.72 4.81 -3.68
N TRP A 76 -0.50 4.65 -4.16
CA TRP A 76 -0.83 4.72 -5.59
C TRP A 76 -1.17 6.13 -6.07
N VAL A 77 -0.99 7.17 -5.26
CA VAL A 77 -1.34 8.55 -5.68
C VAL A 77 -0.15 9.49 -5.54
N CYS A 78 0.13 10.24 -6.60
CA CYS A 78 0.95 11.43 -6.53
C CYS A 78 0.13 12.59 -5.94
N VAL A 79 0.29 12.86 -4.64
CA VAL A 79 -0.45 13.95 -3.97
C VAL A 79 -0.15 15.33 -4.59
N ARG A 80 1.11 15.57 -4.99
CA ARG A 80 1.54 16.86 -5.58
C ARG A 80 0.74 17.21 -6.83
N HIS A 81 0.59 16.25 -7.74
CA HIS A 81 -0.08 16.46 -9.02
C HIS A 81 -1.52 15.92 -9.06
N ARG A 82 -1.97 15.30 -7.95
CA ARG A 82 -3.27 14.65 -7.82
C ARG A 82 -3.52 13.65 -8.94
N ILE A 83 -2.56 12.74 -9.14
CA ILE A 83 -2.59 11.72 -10.19
C ILE A 83 -2.56 10.33 -9.55
N TRP A 84 -3.48 9.45 -9.94
CA TRP A 84 -3.42 8.01 -9.70
C TRP A 84 -2.27 7.39 -10.51
N LEU A 85 -1.52 6.47 -9.91
CA LEU A 85 -0.30 5.87 -10.45
C LEU A 85 -0.46 4.38 -10.78
N GLY A 86 -1.70 3.91 -10.93
CA GLY A 86 -1.97 2.55 -11.40
C GLY A 86 -1.56 2.34 -12.86
N HIS A 87 -2.21 1.39 -13.54
CA HIS A 87 -1.87 1.08 -14.93
C HIS A 87 -1.92 2.32 -15.84
N ASN A 88 -2.92 3.17 -15.64
CA ASN A 88 -3.06 4.45 -16.31
C ASN A 88 -2.94 5.61 -15.32
N GLN A 89 -2.22 6.68 -15.73
CA GLN A 89 -2.13 7.89 -14.93
C GLN A 89 -3.37 8.76 -15.11
N ILE A 90 -4.26 8.70 -14.11
CA ILE A 90 -5.58 9.35 -14.16
C ILE A 90 -5.59 10.53 -13.18
N PRO A 91 -6.07 11.72 -13.59
CA PRO A 91 -6.32 12.81 -12.66
C PRO A 91 -7.34 12.43 -11.60
N VAL A 92 -7.01 12.63 -10.33
CA VAL A 92 -7.88 12.37 -9.18
C VAL A 92 -8.14 13.65 -8.37
N ALA A 93 -8.01 14.81 -9.03
CA ALA A 93 -8.21 16.11 -8.39
C ALA A 93 -9.63 16.30 -7.85
N THR A 94 -10.64 15.72 -8.52
CA THR A 94 -12.06 15.71 -8.13
C THR A 94 -12.39 14.67 -7.06
N ALA A 95 -11.51 13.69 -6.83
CA ALA A 95 -11.75 12.57 -5.92
C ALA A 95 -11.04 12.79 -4.57
N ALA A 96 -11.60 13.65 -3.73
CA ALA A 96 -11.04 13.98 -2.41
C ALA A 96 -10.80 12.75 -1.51
N ALA A 97 -11.66 11.73 -1.61
CA ALA A 97 -11.52 10.48 -0.86
C ALA A 97 -10.22 9.73 -1.20
N ILE A 98 -9.83 9.68 -2.47
CA ILE A 98 -8.59 9.05 -2.95
C ILE A 98 -7.36 9.80 -2.41
N LEU A 99 -7.39 11.13 -2.47
CA LEU A 99 -6.30 11.97 -1.92
C LEU A 99 -6.17 11.81 -0.41
N ALA A 100 -7.29 11.76 0.31
CA ALA A 100 -7.30 11.53 1.75
C ALA A 100 -6.77 10.13 2.11
N ALA A 101 -7.10 9.11 1.30
CA ALA A 101 -6.58 7.77 1.47
C ALA A 101 -5.05 7.73 1.33
N GLU A 102 -4.49 8.34 0.29
CA GLU A 102 -3.03 8.42 0.11
C GLU A 102 -2.34 9.12 1.28
N ARG A 103 -2.91 10.22 1.78
CA ARG A 103 -2.35 10.90 2.97
C ARG A 103 -2.34 9.97 4.18
N ARG A 104 -3.42 9.22 4.42
CA ARG A 104 -3.50 8.22 5.50
C ARG A 104 -2.54 7.06 5.30
N PHE A 105 -2.36 6.61 4.05
CA PHE A 105 -1.35 5.62 3.68
C PHE A 105 0.02 6.13 4.14
N ARG A 106 0.48 7.26 3.61
CA ARG A 106 1.80 7.84 3.90
C ARG A 106 2.04 8.10 5.39
N ALA A 107 0.98 8.49 6.10
CA ALA A 107 1.07 8.82 7.52
C ALA A 107 1.24 7.60 8.44
N SER A 108 0.88 6.38 8.01
CA SER A 108 0.81 5.24 8.95
C SER A 108 1.30 3.90 8.42
N LEU A 109 1.07 3.58 7.15
CA LEU A 109 1.40 2.26 6.60
C LEU A 109 2.91 2.05 6.38
N PRO A 110 3.66 3.02 5.82
CA PRO A 110 5.11 2.90 5.70
C PRO A 110 5.83 2.69 7.03
N TRP A 111 5.40 3.36 8.09
CA TRP A 111 5.96 3.20 9.44
C TRP A 111 5.75 1.80 10.02
N ARG A 112 4.70 1.12 9.55
CA ARG A 112 4.42 -0.27 9.88
C ARG A 112 5.09 -1.22 8.89
N GLY A 113 5.94 -0.74 7.98
CA GLY A 113 6.59 -1.58 6.98
C GLY A 113 5.64 -2.11 5.90
N VAL A 114 4.53 -1.42 5.65
CA VAL A 114 3.51 -1.85 4.68
C VAL A 114 3.73 -1.10 3.36
N LEU A 115 4.09 -1.86 2.32
CA LEU A 115 4.26 -1.36 0.96
C LEU A 115 2.93 -1.33 0.21
N HIS A 116 2.84 -0.54 -0.86
CA HIS A 116 1.64 -0.38 -1.69
C HIS A 116 1.12 -1.67 -2.34
N ASP A 117 1.99 -2.66 -2.49
CA ASP A 117 1.83 -3.97 -3.12
C ASP A 117 2.17 -5.12 -2.15
N SER A 118 2.32 -4.80 -0.85
CA SER A 118 2.50 -5.81 0.18
C SER A 118 1.29 -6.76 0.25
N PRO A 119 1.45 -7.99 0.74
CA PRO A 119 0.38 -8.97 0.85
C PRO A 119 -0.88 -8.44 1.56
N VAL A 120 -0.74 -7.60 2.60
CA VAL A 120 -1.89 -6.99 3.28
C VAL A 120 -2.61 -5.95 2.42
N MET A 121 -1.89 -5.19 1.59
CA MET A 121 -2.51 -4.28 0.63
C MET A 121 -3.24 -5.04 -0.48
N LEU A 122 -2.66 -6.16 -0.97
CA LEU A 122 -3.30 -7.03 -1.96
C LEU A 122 -4.57 -7.67 -1.40
N LEU A 123 -4.49 -8.27 -0.21
CA LEU A 123 -5.66 -8.83 0.49
C LEU A 123 -6.75 -7.77 0.71
N ALA A 124 -6.37 -6.56 1.12
CA ALA A 124 -7.32 -5.47 1.28
C ALA A 124 -7.97 -5.09 -0.06
N GLY A 125 -7.21 -5.09 -1.15
CA GLY A 125 -7.72 -4.88 -2.52
C GLY A 125 -8.72 -5.95 -2.92
N ASP A 126 -8.41 -7.23 -2.66
CA ASP A 126 -9.30 -8.35 -2.94
C ASP A 126 -10.61 -8.30 -2.13
N CYS A 127 -10.52 -7.85 -0.87
CA CYS A 127 -11.70 -7.62 -0.02
C CYS A 127 -12.58 -6.50 -0.59
N VAL A 128 -11.96 -5.43 -1.10
CA VAL A 128 -12.70 -4.35 -1.76
C VAL A 128 -13.38 -4.84 -3.03
N ALA A 129 -12.60 -5.43 -3.94
CA ALA A 129 -13.07 -5.89 -5.24
C ALA A 129 -14.18 -6.94 -5.16
N ALA A 130 -14.17 -7.79 -4.13
CA ALA A 130 -15.15 -8.86 -4.03
C ALA A 130 -16.34 -8.58 -3.12
N GLY A 131 -16.31 -7.56 -2.27
CA GLY A 131 -17.34 -7.50 -1.22
C GLY A 131 -17.51 -6.21 -0.44
N LEU A 132 -16.53 -5.31 -0.36
CA LEU A 132 -16.75 -4.04 0.36
C LEU A 132 -17.44 -2.98 -0.50
N LEU A 133 -17.28 -3.05 -1.83
CA LEU A 133 -17.94 -2.16 -2.78
C LEU A 133 -18.65 -3.00 -3.85
N GLY A 134 -19.91 -2.69 -4.11
CA GLY A 134 -20.69 -3.25 -5.21
C GLY A 134 -20.55 -2.42 -6.48
N ALA A 135 -21.13 -2.91 -7.58
CA ALA A 135 -21.10 -2.24 -8.87
C ALA A 135 -21.86 -0.91 -8.82
N ARG A 136 -22.96 -0.83 -8.06
CA ARG A 136 -23.72 0.42 -7.90
C ARG A 136 -22.88 1.51 -7.26
N GLN A 137 -22.18 1.23 -6.16
CA GLN A 137 -21.36 2.25 -5.50
C GLN A 137 -20.16 2.67 -6.36
N LEU A 138 -19.57 1.75 -7.11
CA LEU A 138 -18.49 2.08 -8.04
C LEU A 138 -19.01 2.98 -9.18
N ALA A 139 -20.19 2.67 -9.74
CA ALA A 139 -20.81 3.49 -10.77
C ALA A 139 -21.15 4.90 -10.28
N GLU A 140 -21.71 5.03 -9.06
CA GLU A 140 -22.00 6.33 -8.44
C GLU A 140 -20.73 7.17 -8.24
N ARG A 141 -19.65 6.54 -7.76
CA ARG A 141 -18.35 7.22 -7.60
C ARG A 141 -17.75 7.60 -8.95
N ALA A 142 -17.86 6.73 -9.94
CA ALA A 142 -17.38 6.99 -11.30
C ALA A 142 -18.10 8.21 -11.90
N ALA A 143 -19.44 8.25 -11.79
CA ALA A 143 -20.25 9.38 -12.24
C ALA A 143 -19.89 10.68 -11.50
N ALA A 144 -19.68 10.63 -10.18
CA ALA A 144 -19.38 11.81 -9.38
C ALA A 144 -17.96 12.37 -9.62
N THR A 145 -17.00 11.52 -10.00
CA THR A 145 -15.57 11.91 -10.10
C THR A 145 -15.04 11.96 -11.52
N GLY A 146 -15.71 11.31 -12.48
CA GLY A 146 -15.23 11.08 -13.84
C GLY A 146 -14.16 9.99 -13.96
N ILE A 147 -13.91 9.20 -12.90
CA ILE A 147 -12.87 8.15 -12.87
C ILE A 147 -13.53 6.80 -13.18
N SER A 148 -13.03 6.08 -14.18
CA SER A 148 -13.51 4.74 -14.55
C SER A 148 -12.72 3.58 -13.94
N ASP A 149 -11.53 3.85 -13.39
CA ASP A 149 -10.68 2.83 -12.79
C ASP A 149 -11.26 2.40 -11.42
N ALA A 150 -11.83 1.18 -11.38
CA ALA A 150 -12.43 0.61 -10.17
C ALA A 150 -11.41 0.43 -9.03
N VAL A 151 -10.14 0.17 -9.33
CA VAL A 151 -9.08 0.05 -8.31
C VAL A 151 -8.82 1.41 -7.68
N ALA A 152 -8.76 2.48 -8.49
CA ALA A 152 -8.64 3.84 -7.98
C ALA A 152 -9.84 4.22 -7.09
N LEU A 153 -11.07 3.87 -7.52
CA LEU A 153 -12.30 4.16 -6.78
C LEU A 153 -12.41 3.37 -5.47
N GLY A 154 -11.83 2.17 -5.40
CA GLY A 154 -11.79 1.32 -4.21
C GLY A 154 -10.59 1.55 -3.27
N TYR A 155 -9.62 2.35 -3.71
CA TYR A 155 -8.41 2.66 -2.93
C TYR A 155 -8.69 3.20 -1.51
N PRO A 156 -9.72 4.05 -1.27
CA PRO A 156 -10.02 4.52 0.08
C PRO A 156 -10.35 3.40 1.07
N GLU A 157 -11.17 2.44 0.67
CA GLU A 157 -11.55 1.28 1.47
C GLU A 157 -10.36 0.33 1.64
N GLN A 158 -9.56 0.14 0.59
CA GLN A 158 -8.35 -0.68 0.63
C GLN A 158 -7.37 -0.16 1.70
N VAL A 159 -7.06 1.14 1.68
CA VAL A 159 -6.18 1.76 2.67
C VAL A 159 -6.78 1.69 4.07
N ARG A 160 -8.10 1.91 4.21
CA ARG A 160 -8.76 1.83 5.52
C ARG A 160 -8.64 0.42 6.11
N LEU A 161 -8.89 -0.60 5.31
CA LEU A 161 -8.79 -2.00 5.73
C LEU A 161 -7.34 -2.39 6.06
N ALA A 162 -6.38 -2.08 5.19
CA ALA A 162 -4.97 -2.36 5.45
C ALA A 162 -4.48 -1.68 6.74
N ARG A 163 -4.92 -0.44 7.02
CA ARG A 163 -4.60 0.25 8.29
C ARG A 163 -5.20 -0.43 9.52
N ALA A 164 -6.37 -1.03 9.40
CA ALA A 164 -6.99 -1.76 10.50
C ALA A 164 -6.28 -3.10 10.73
N LEU A 165 -6.04 -3.87 9.65
CA LEU A 165 -5.36 -5.16 9.69
C LEU A 165 -3.90 -5.06 10.16
N THR A 166 -3.28 -3.89 10.08
CA THR A 166 -1.88 -3.66 10.51
C THR A 166 -1.80 -2.98 11.87
N HIS A 167 -2.92 -2.83 12.58
CA HIS A 167 -2.92 -2.24 13.91
C HIS A 167 -2.56 -3.31 14.96
N GLY A 168 -1.45 -3.12 15.68
CA GLY A 168 -0.92 -4.11 16.63
C GLY A 168 -1.94 -4.60 17.65
N ALA A 169 -2.68 -3.68 18.29
CA ALA A 169 -3.73 -4.05 19.26
C ALA A 169 -4.88 -4.87 18.63
N PHE A 170 -5.25 -4.57 17.38
CA PHE A 170 -6.27 -5.35 16.66
C PHE A 170 -5.74 -6.76 16.38
N LEU A 171 -4.52 -6.87 15.85
CA LEU A 171 -3.89 -8.16 15.56
C LEU A 171 -3.71 -9.00 16.83
N ALA A 172 -3.20 -8.40 17.92
CA ALA A 172 -3.01 -9.05 19.21
C ALA A 172 -4.33 -9.68 19.71
N THR A 173 -5.41 -8.91 19.63
CA THR A 173 -6.75 -9.30 20.05
C THR A 173 -7.35 -10.36 19.13
N ALA A 174 -7.33 -10.12 17.81
CA ALA A 174 -8.01 -10.94 16.81
C ALA A 174 -7.34 -12.30 16.57
N THR A 175 -6.04 -12.40 16.84
CA THR A 175 -5.24 -13.62 16.66
C THR A 175 -4.89 -14.29 17.98
N ALA A 176 -5.48 -13.86 19.10
CA ALA A 176 -5.22 -14.44 20.41
C ALA A 176 -5.50 -15.97 20.38
N PRO A 177 -4.55 -16.81 20.87
CA PRO A 177 -4.64 -18.28 20.80
C PRO A 177 -5.91 -18.88 21.43
N ASP A 178 -6.40 -18.24 22.50
CA ASP A 178 -7.51 -18.64 23.35
C ASP A 178 -8.89 -18.27 22.78
N ARG A 179 -8.95 -17.39 21.77
CA ARG A 179 -10.23 -17.02 21.16
C ARG A 179 -10.88 -18.17 20.40
N THR A 180 -12.21 -18.18 20.39
CA THR A 180 -13.01 -19.12 19.61
C THR A 180 -13.07 -18.73 18.13
N ASP A 181 -13.48 -19.67 17.27
CA ASP A 181 -13.81 -19.36 15.87
C ASP A 181 -14.92 -18.30 15.76
N HIS A 182 -15.98 -18.46 16.56
CA HIS A 182 -17.07 -17.51 16.63
C HIS A 182 -16.60 -16.08 16.94
N ASP A 183 -15.68 -15.92 17.90
CA ASP A 183 -15.09 -14.61 18.22
C ASP A 183 -14.32 -14.01 17.05
N ARG A 184 -13.52 -14.79 16.34
CA ARG A 184 -12.75 -14.30 15.18
C ARG A 184 -13.68 -13.87 14.05
N THR A 185 -14.72 -14.68 13.78
CA THR A 185 -15.75 -14.34 12.80
C THR A 185 -16.50 -13.06 13.17
N ARG A 186 -16.83 -12.86 14.45
CA ARG A 186 -17.46 -11.64 14.95
C ARG A 186 -16.55 -10.41 14.84
N ILE A 187 -15.26 -10.55 15.17
CA ILE A 187 -14.27 -9.48 15.00
C ILE A 187 -14.14 -9.08 13.53
N ALA A 188 -14.02 -10.05 12.63
CA ALA A 188 -13.97 -9.81 11.19
C ALA A 188 -15.24 -9.12 10.68
N ALA A 189 -16.42 -9.58 11.10
CA ALA A 189 -17.70 -8.97 10.75
C ALA A 189 -17.79 -7.51 11.23
N THR A 190 -17.35 -7.25 12.47
CA THR A 190 -17.32 -5.90 13.05
C THR A 190 -16.40 -4.99 12.24
N LEU A 191 -15.18 -5.43 11.94
CA LEU A 191 -14.24 -4.67 11.12
C LEU A 191 -14.85 -4.34 9.75
N VAL A 192 -15.41 -5.34 9.06
CA VAL A 192 -16.05 -5.15 7.75
C VAL A 192 -17.19 -4.14 7.82
N ALA A 193 -18.04 -4.20 8.84
CA ALA A 193 -19.15 -3.27 9.02
C ALA A 193 -18.69 -1.81 9.20
N THR A 194 -17.50 -1.56 9.77
CA THR A 194 -16.94 -0.19 9.87
C THR A 194 -16.43 0.37 8.54
N ILE A 195 -16.25 -0.47 7.53
CA ILE A 195 -15.65 -0.10 6.24
C ILE A 195 -16.68 -0.12 5.12
N ALA A 196 -17.53 -1.15 5.11
CA ALA A 196 -18.57 -1.34 4.11
C ALA A 196 -19.56 -0.17 4.10
N VAL A 197 -20.02 0.19 2.90
CA VAL A 197 -21.07 1.18 2.73
C VAL A 197 -22.42 0.48 2.81
N PRO A 198 -23.35 0.88 3.71
CA PRO A 198 -24.66 0.26 3.83
C PRO A 198 -25.50 0.35 2.54
N GLY A 199 -26.35 -0.66 2.32
CA GLY A 199 -27.50 -0.55 1.41
C GLY A 199 -27.24 -0.66 -0.09
N GLY A 200 -26.24 -1.42 -0.55
CA GLY A 200 -26.05 -1.69 -1.97
C GLY A 200 -25.80 -3.16 -2.31
N ASP A 201 -25.42 -3.42 -3.55
CA ASP A 201 -25.13 -4.73 -4.16
C ASP A 201 -23.75 -5.29 -3.77
N ALA A 202 -23.16 -4.75 -2.71
CA ALA A 202 -21.93 -5.27 -2.16
C ALA A 202 -22.20 -6.62 -1.47
N GLU A 203 -21.19 -7.50 -1.47
CA GLU A 203 -21.22 -8.77 -0.75
C GLU A 203 -20.23 -8.78 0.44
N PRO A 204 -20.49 -8.04 1.54
CA PRO A 204 -19.56 -7.91 2.66
C PRO A 204 -19.14 -9.23 3.29
N TRP A 205 -19.98 -10.27 3.15
CA TRP A 205 -19.68 -11.61 3.63
C TRP A 205 -18.42 -12.20 2.97
N ARG A 206 -18.09 -11.85 1.72
CA ARG A 206 -16.85 -12.30 1.04
C ARG A 206 -15.62 -11.66 1.65
N ALA A 207 -15.66 -10.36 1.90
CA ALA A 207 -14.59 -9.65 2.60
C ALA A 207 -14.41 -10.21 4.01
N ARG A 208 -15.51 -10.45 4.73
CA ARG A 208 -15.51 -11.10 6.04
C ARG A 208 -14.84 -12.47 5.98
N ALA A 209 -15.23 -13.33 5.04
CA ALA A 209 -14.67 -14.67 4.92
C ALA A 209 -13.15 -14.65 4.71
N ARG A 210 -12.63 -13.75 3.87
CA ARG A 210 -11.18 -13.60 3.66
C ARG A 210 -10.45 -13.09 4.90
N ILE A 211 -11.02 -12.10 5.58
CA ILE A 211 -10.44 -11.57 6.83
C ILE A 211 -10.45 -12.66 7.91
N THR A 212 -11.57 -13.37 8.09
CA THR A 212 -11.66 -14.51 9.01
C THR A 212 -10.59 -15.55 8.70
N ALA A 213 -10.45 -15.96 7.44
CA ALA A 213 -9.43 -16.93 7.03
C ALA A 213 -7.99 -16.47 7.34
N LEU A 214 -7.67 -15.19 7.13
CA LEU A 214 -6.40 -14.60 7.57
C LEU A 214 -6.24 -14.73 9.10
N LEU A 215 -7.24 -14.33 9.87
CA LEU A 215 -7.18 -14.35 11.34
C LEU A 215 -6.99 -15.78 11.89
N HIS A 216 -7.61 -16.79 11.28
CA HIS A 216 -7.37 -18.19 11.63
C HIS A 216 -5.93 -18.59 11.37
N ARG A 217 -5.42 -18.35 10.16
CA ARG A 217 -4.02 -18.68 9.82
C ARG A 217 -3.03 -18.06 10.80
N LEU A 218 -3.20 -16.77 11.10
CA LEU A 218 -2.33 -16.06 12.05
C LEU A 218 -2.45 -16.61 13.48
N ALA A 219 -3.66 -16.97 13.92
CA ALA A 219 -3.87 -17.60 15.22
C ALA A 219 -3.24 -19.01 15.29
N ASP A 220 -3.29 -19.78 14.21
CA ASP A 220 -2.64 -21.10 14.10
C ASP A 220 -1.12 -20.98 14.21
N ILE A 221 -0.52 -20.01 13.50
CA ILE A 221 0.92 -19.73 13.60
C ILE A 221 1.28 -19.38 15.06
N ARG A 222 0.52 -18.51 15.72
CA ARG A 222 0.77 -18.14 17.12
C ARG A 222 0.61 -19.32 18.08
N ARG A 223 -0.37 -20.19 17.87
CA ARG A 223 -0.58 -21.41 18.66
C ARG A 223 0.60 -22.37 18.52
N SER A 224 1.01 -22.65 17.29
CA SER A 224 2.14 -23.52 17.00
C SER A 224 3.45 -22.97 17.58
N ALA A 225 3.70 -21.67 17.41
CA ALA A 225 4.88 -21.01 17.97
C ALA A 225 4.93 -21.09 19.50
N ALA A 226 3.79 -20.88 20.19
CA ALA A 226 3.69 -21.04 21.63
C ALA A 226 3.96 -22.47 22.09
N HIS A 227 3.45 -23.47 21.37
CA HIS A 227 3.70 -24.88 21.67
C HIS A 227 5.18 -25.27 21.52
N LEU A 228 5.85 -24.70 20.51
CA LEU A 228 7.25 -24.96 20.20
C LEU A 228 8.24 -24.08 21.00
N GLY A 229 7.77 -23.12 21.78
CA GLY A 229 8.62 -22.15 22.46
C GLY A 229 9.40 -21.23 21.52
N ALA A 230 8.89 -21.01 20.30
CA ALA A 230 9.54 -20.25 19.23
C ALA A 230 8.84 -18.91 18.98
N PRO A 231 9.50 -17.91 18.38
CA PRO A 231 8.82 -16.68 17.95
C PRO A 231 7.81 -16.97 16.84
N ALA A 232 6.65 -16.29 16.91
CA ALA A 232 5.59 -16.43 15.90
C ALA A 232 5.93 -15.60 14.65
N THR A 233 6.52 -16.23 13.65
CA THR A 233 6.86 -15.62 12.36
C THR A 233 5.85 -16.01 11.28
N ASP A 234 5.26 -15.02 10.63
CA ASP A 234 4.36 -15.22 9.49
C ASP A 234 5.06 -14.77 8.20
N PRO A 235 5.53 -15.70 7.35
CA PRO A 235 6.26 -15.35 6.13
C PRO A 235 5.35 -14.81 5.02
N ASP A 236 4.05 -15.12 5.05
CA ASP A 236 3.13 -14.80 3.95
C ASP A 236 2.71 -13.34 4.00
N THR A 237 2.36 -12.83 5.18
CA THR A 237 1.86 -11.45 5.32
C THR A 237 2.75 -10.55 6.16
N ASN A 238 3.65 -11.15 6.94
CA ASN A 238 4.53 -10.47 7.89
C ASN A 238 3.74 -9.52 8.82
N LEU A 239 2.54 -9.94 9.25
CA LEU A 239 1.69 -9.15 10.14
C LEU A 239 1.98 -9.42 11.62
N LEU A 240 2.42 -10.62 11.98
CA LEU A 240 2.67 -10.98 13.39
C LEU A 240 3.76 -10.13 14.04
N ARG A 241 4.74 -9.62 13.28
CA ARG A 241 5.75 -8.68 13.79
C ARG A 241 5.18 -7.36 14.33
N LEU A 242 3.93 -7.04 14.00
CA LEU A 242 3.26 -5.81 14.43
C LEU A 242 2.54 -5.98 15.78
N ILE A 243 2.47 -7.20 16.30
CA ILE A 243 1.92 -7.47 17.63
C ILE A 243 2.98 -7.03 18.65
N PRO A 244 2.66 -6.12 19.58
CA PRO A 244 3.59 -5.74 20.65
C PRO A 244 3.99 -6.97 21.46
N ASP A 245 5.28 -7.08 21.78
CA ASP A 245 5.75 -8.08 22.74
C ASP A 245 5.22 -7.69 24.12
N PRO A 246 4.48 -8.57 24.83
CA PRO A 246 4.03 -8.28 26.20
C PRO A 246 5.17 -8.09 27.22
N ARG A 247 6.44 -8.31 26.83
CA ARG A 247 7.63 -8.15 27.67
C ARG A 247 8.37 -6.82 27.48
N GLN A 248 7.82 -5.86 26.74
CA GLN A 248 8.37 -4.52 26.55
C GLN A 248 7.45 -3.43 27.12
#